data_AF-A0A257N0T5-F1
#
_entry.id   AF-A0A257N0T5-F1
#
_cell.length_a   1.000
_cell.length_b   1.000
_cell.length_c   1.000
_cell.angle_alpha   90.00
_cell.angle_beta   90.00
_cell.angle_gamma   90.00
#
_symmetry.space_group_name_H-M   'P 1'
#
loop_
_entity.id
_entity.type
_entity.pdbx_description
1 polymer ?
#
loop_
_entity_poly.entity_id
_entity_poly.type
_entity_poly.pdbx_seq_one_letter_code
_entity_poly.pdbx_strand_id
1 'polypeptide(L)'
;MATAGGVVFYGTLEGYLKAVDAKTGKELYKFKTPSGIIGNVNTWSYNGKQYVGVLSGIGGWAGIGIATDFNKQLEEAEAKAAAETDPVKKAELEKIAVKISQEGLGATGAYASLGSFTKQGGAFTVFALPNN
;
A
#
# COMPACT_ATOMS: atom_id res chain seq x y z
N MET A 1 1.42 -7.83 -14.49
CA MET A 1 1.73 -7.80 -15.94
C MET A 1 2.85 -8.79 -16.23
N ALA A 2 2.63 -9.79 -17.09
CA ALA A 2 3.68 -10.69 -17.58
C ALA A 2 4.19 -10.20 -18.94
N THR A 3 5.46 -10.44 -19.25
CA THR A 3 6.07 -10.06 -20.55
C THR A 3 6.73 -11.27 -21.21
N ALA A 4 6.95 -11.19 -22.53
CA ALA A 4 7.68 -12.23 -23.28
C ALA A 4 9.15 -12.39 -22.83
N GLY A 5 9.71 -11.42 -22.09
CA GLY A 5 11.05 -11.48 -21.51
C GLY A 5 11.17 -12.40 -20.28
N GLY A 6 10.12 -13.13 -19.91
CA GLY A 6 10.15 -14.06 -18.77
C GLY A 6 10.07 -13.37 -17.41
N VAL A 7 9.55 -12.14 -17.35
CA VAL A 7 9.38 -11.38 -16.10
C VAL A 7 7.94 -10.96 -15.86
N VAL A 8 7.54 -10.96 -14.59
CA VAL A 8 6.23 -10.50 -14.11
C VAL A 8 6.41 -9.28 -13.20
N PHE A 9 5.68 -8.22 -13.51
CA PHE A 9 5.64 -7.00 -12.70
C PHE A 9 4.34 -6.91 -11.90
N TYR A 10 4.46 -6.45 -10.66
CA TYR A 10 3.34 -6.11 -9.78
C TYR A 10 3.74 -5.04 -8.77
N GLY A 11 2.73 -4.33 -8.26
CA GLY A 11 2.90 -3.34 -7.19
C GLY A 11 2.47 -3.91 -5.84
N THR A 12 3.06 -3.37 -4.76
CA THR A 12 2.63 -3.65 -3.38
C THR A 12 1.97 -2.43 -2.74
N LEU A 13 1.19 -2.66 -1.68
CA LEU A 13 0.48 -1.58 -0.98
C LEU A 13 1.44 -0.64 -0.22
N GLU A 14 2.63 -1.10 0.14
CA GLU A 14 3.71 -0.26 0.70
C GLU A 14 4.39 0.59 -0.37
N GLY A 15 4.06 0.37 -1.65
CA GLY A 15 4.54 1.17 -2.78
C GLY A 15 5.77 0.60 -3.46
N TYR A 16 6.03 -0.70 -3.36
CA TYR A 16 7.09 -1.31 -4.15
C TYR A 16 6.59 -1.75 -5.51
N LEU A 17 7.21 -1.25 -6.59
CA LEU A 17 7.15 -1.93 -7.87
C LEU A 17 8.18 -3.06 -7.83
N LYS A 18 7.73 -4.29 -8.08
CA LYS A 18 8.58 -5.48 -8.12
C LYS A 18 8.54 -6.12 -9.49
N ALA A 19 9.66 -6.72 -9.87
CA ALA A 19 9.73 -7.66 -10.98
C ALA A 19 10.23 -9.01 -10.46
N VAL A 20 9.57 -10.08 -10.85
CA VAL A 20 9.95 -11.46 -10.52
C VAL A 20 10.16 -12.28 -11.78
N ASP A 21 11.01 -13.28 -11.69
CA ASP A 21 11.15 -14.31 -12.71
C ASP A 21 9.83 -15.09 -12.85
N ALA A 22 9.33 -15.22 -14.08
CA ALA A 22 8.01 -15.78 -14.36
C ALA A 22 7.89 -17.29 -14.06
N LYS A 23 9.00 -18.02 -14.00
CA LYS A 23 9.00 -19.47 -13.74
C LYS A 23 9.18 -19.79 -12.26
N THR A 24 10.03 -19.03 -11.59
CA THR A 24 10.50 -19.33 -10.22
C THR A 24 9.88 -18.41 -9.16
N GLY A 25 9.35 -17.25 -9.55
CA GLY A 25 8.88 -16.24 -8.61
C GLY A 25 9.99 -15.48 -7.88
N LYS A 26 11.27 -15.73 -8.22
CA LYS A 26 12.42 -15.04 -7.61
C LYS A 26 12.36 -13.55 -7.91
N GLU A 27 12.51 -12.70 -6.89
CA GLU A 27 12.62 -11.24 -7.06
C GLU A 27 13.90 -10.88 -7.83
N LEU A 28 13.72 -10.11 -8.91
CA LEU A 28 14.79 -9.63 -9.78
C LEU A 28 14.99 -8.12 -9.65
N TYR A 29 13.93 -7.40 -9.29
CA TYR A 29 13.94 -5.95 -9.15
C TYR A 29 12.92 -5.51 -8.10
N LYS A 30 13.25 -4.43 -7.39
CA LYS A 30 12.38 -3.77 -6.41
C LYS A 30 12.70 -2.28 -6.36
N PHE A 31 11.69 -1.44 -6.48
CA PHE A 31 11.82 0.01 -6.37
C PHE A 31 10.69 0.61 -5.53
N LYS A 32 11.04 1.53 -4.60
CA LYS A 32 10.07 2.22 -3.75
C LYS A 32 9.50 3.43 -4.49
N THR A 33 8.27 3.30 -4.96
CA THR A 33 7.47 4.43 -5.45
C THR A 33 6.97 5.32 -4.30
N PRO A 34 6.54 6.56 -4.58
CA PRO A 34 6.12 7.51 -3.54
C PRO A 34 4.94 7.06 -2.68
N SER A 35 4.06 6.19 -3.19
CA SER A 35 2.86 5.73 -2.48
C SER A 35 2.51 4.28 -2.85
N GLY A 36 1.52 3.70 -2.18
CA GLY A 36 1.05 2.33 -2.41
C GLY A 36 0.53 2.15 -3.83
N ILE A 37 0.74 0.98 -4.42
CA ILE A 37 0.28 0.69 -5.78
C ILE A 37 -0.98 -0.17 -5.70
N ILE A 38 -2.09 0.42 -6.13
CA ILE A 38 -3.38 -0.28 -6.31
C ILE A 38 -3.76 -0.44 -7.80
N GLY A 39 -3.05 0.27 -8.68
CA GLY A 39 -3.26 0.24 -10.11
C GLY A 39 -2.49 -0.89 -10.81
N ASN A 40 -2.78 -1.06 -12.10
CA ASN A 40 -2.10 -2.03 -12.93
C ASN A 40 -0.75 -1.51 -13.41
N VAL A 41 0.22 -2.42 -13.52
CA VAL A 41 1.47 -2.16 -14.25
C VAL A 41 1.21 -2.35 -15.73
N ASN A 42 1.62 -1.38 -16.56
CA ASN A 42 1.49 -1.42 -18.02
C ASN A 42 2.85 -1.30 -18.69
N THR A 43 2.95 -1.71 -19.95
CA THR A 43 4.17 -1.56 -20.77
C THR A 43 3.83 -1.09 -22.18
N TRP A 44 4.73 -0.32 -22.77
CA TRP A 44 4.64 0.17 -24.15
C TRP A 44 6.03 0.36 -24.74
N SER A 45 6.09 0.62 -26.05
CA SER A 45 7.32 0.98 -26.75
C SER A 45 7.23 2.40 -27.29
N TYR A 46 8.32 3.16 -27.18
CA TYR A 46 8.44 4.50 -27.75
C TYR A 46 9.86 4.69 -28.28
N ASN A 47 9.99 5.08 -29.56
CA ASN A 47 11.27 5.21 -30.27
C ASN A 47 12.18 3.98 -30.12
N GLY A 48 11.62 2.78 -30.31
CA GLY A 48 12.37 1.52 -30.22
C GLY A 48 12.75 1.08 -28.80
N LYS A 49 12.42 1.86 -27.77
CA LYS A 49 12.70 1.54 -26.36
C LYS A 49 11.43 1.11 -25.64
N GLN A 50 11.50 0.00 -24.89
CA GLN A 50 10.41 -0.47 -24.04
C GLN A 50 10.41 0.28 -22.71
N TYR A 51 9.20 0.65 -22.26
CA TYR A 51 8.94 1.30 -20.99
C TYR A 51 7.95 0.48 -20.17
N VAL A 52 8.08 0.58 -18.84
CA VAL A 52 7.13 0.04 -17.87
C VAL A 52 6.61 1.21 -17.03
N GLY A 53 5.30 1.31 -16.88
CA GLY A 53 4.65 2.40 -16.14
C GLY A 53 3.69 1.89 -15.08
N VAL A 54 3.61 2.60 -13.97
CA VAL A 54 2.70 2.27 -12.86
C VAL A 54 2.24 3.55 -12.15
N LEU A 55 0.97 3.57 -11.74
CA LEU A 55 0.42 4.59 -10.86
C LEU A 55 0.64 4.21 -9.40
N SER A 56 1.11 5.17 -8.61
CA SER A 56 1.25 5.06 -7.15
C SER A 56 0.35 6.09 -6.48
N GLY A 57 -0.41 5.61 -5.50
CA GLY A 57 -1.47 6.32 -4.78
C GLY A 57 -2.31 5.29 -4.04
N ILE A 58 -1.99 5.06 -2.77
CA ILE A 58 -2.74 4.11 -1.94
C ILE A 58 -4.20 4.56 -1.82
N GLY A 59 -5.12 3.60 -1.86
CA GLY A 59 -6.55 3.84 -1.85
C GLY A 59 -7.31 2.54 -2.10
N GLY A 60 -8.49 2.65 -2.71
CA GLY A 60 -9.41 1.52 -2.82
C GLY A 60 -9.83 1.01 -1.43
N TRP A 61 -10.30 -0.23 -1.36
CA TRP A 61 -10.76 -0.78 -0.09
C TRP A 61 -9.61 -1.05 0.89
N ALA A 62 -8.48 -1.59 0.43
CA ALA A 62 -7.32 -1.87 1.28
C ALA A 62 -6.66 -0.61 1.87
N GLY A 63 -6.78 0.53 1.17
CA GLY A 63 -6.27 1.82 1.62
C GLY A 63 -7.33 2.70 2.30
N ILE A 64 -8.55 2.21 2.55
CA ILE A 64 -9.66 3.08 2.99
C ILE A 64 -9.34 3.79 4.30
N GLY A 65 -8.70 3.10 5.25
CA GLY A 65 -8.30 3.70 6.52
C GLY A 65 -7.30 4.84 6.36
N ILE A 66 -6.40 4.79 5.36
CA ILE A 66 -5.45 5.87 5.00
C ILE A 66 -6.15 6.97 4.20
N ALA A 67 -7.17 6.61 3.41
CA ALA A 67 -7.92 7.56 2.60
C ALA A 67 -8.91 8.39 3.42
N THR A 68 -9.29 7.89 4.60
CA THR A 68 -10.15 8.55 5.58
C THR A 68 -9.36 8.90 6.85
N ASP A 69 -10.03 9.47 7.84
CA ASP A 69 -9.41 9.75 9.15
C ASP A 69 -9.32 8.52 10.06
N PHE A 70 -9.69 7.32 9.60
CA PHE A 70 -9.72 6.14 10.48
C PHE A 70 -8.32 5.68 10.91
N ASN A 71 -7.30 5.73 10.03
CA ASN A 71 -5.89 5.48 10.38
C ASN A 71 -5.23 6.66 11.13
N LYS A 72 -6.03 7.60 11.60
CA LYS A 72 -5.61 8.59 12.60
C LYS A 72 -6.34 8.36 13.92
N GLN A 73 -7.62 8.00 13.84
CA GLN A 73 -8.46 7.80 15.01
C GLN A 73 -8.13 6.51 15.77
N LEU A 74 -7.74 5.44 15.09
CA LEU A 74 -7.54 4.12 15.68
C LEU A 74 -6.36 4.11 16.67
N GLU A 75 -5.22 4.57 16.23
CA GLU A 75 -3.94 4.70 16.92
C GLU A 75 -4.07 5.67 18.09
N GLU A 76 -4.82 6.77 17.89
CA GLU A 76 -5.14 7.71 18.96
C GLU A 76 -6.02 7.06 20.04
N ALA A 77 -7.01 6.24 19.65
CA ALA A 77 -7.85 5.52 20.60
C ALA A 77 -7.07 4.41 21.34
N GLU A 78 -6.22 3.67 20.63
CA GLU A 78 -5.33 2.65 21.19
C GLU A 78 -4.31 3.25 22.16
N ALA A 79 -3.69 4.38 21.79
CA ALA A 79 -2.75 5.08 22.66
C ALA A 79 -3.44 5.60 23.93
N LYS A 80 -4.65 6.14 23.82
CA LYS A 80 -5.46 6.55 24.98
C LYS A 80 -5.79 5.37 25.88
N ALA A 81 -6.23 4.24 25.30
CA ALA A 81 -6.54 3.03 26.05
C ALA A 81 -5.30 2.46 26.76
N ALA A 82 -4.14 2.48 26.10
CA ALA A 82 -2.87 2.01 26.66
C ALA A 82 -2.38 2.89 27.83
N ALA A 83 -2.66 4.19 27.80
CA ALA A 83 -2.28 5.13 28.85
C ALA A 83 -3.28 5.22 30.02
N GLU A 84 -4.52 4.74 29.85
CA GLU A 84 -5.56 4.81 30.86
C GLU A 84 -5.36 3.76 31.97
N THR A 85 -5.52 4.21 33.22
CA THR A 85 -5.31 3.40 34.43
C THR A 85 -6.62 3.02 35.11
N ASP A 86 -7.68 3.79 34.90
CA ASP A 86 -9.03 3.43 35.34
C ASP A 86 -9.57 2.28 34.48
N PRO A 87 -9.88 1.10 35.07
CA PRO A 87 -10.25 -0.09 34.31
C PRO A 87 -11.58 0.07 33.55
N VAL A 88 -12.51 0.89 34.06
CA VAL A 88 -13.81 1.12 33.41
C VAL A 88 -13.61 2.00 32.18
N LYS A 89 -12.86 3.10 32.33
CA LYS A 89 -12.56 4.01 31.21
C LYS A 89 -11.69 3.34 30.16
N LYS A 90 -10.71 2.54 30.57
CA LYS A 90 -9.88 1.76 29.66
C LYS A 90 -10.72 0.83 28.80
N ALA A 91 -11.63 0.07 29.41
CA ALA A 91 -12.51 -0.83 28.67
C ALA A 91 -13.45 -0.08 27.70
N GLU A 92 -13.85 1.16 28.01
CA GLU A 92 -14.62 2.01 27.10
C GLU A 92 -13.78 2.47 25.89
N LEU A 93 -12.54 2.90 26.12
CA LEU A 93 -11.60 3.30 25.07
C LEU A 93 -11.24 2.12 24.15
N GLU A 94 -11.03 0.93 24.70
CA GLU A 94 -10.80 -0.30 23.92
C GLU A 94 -12.01 -0.64 23.03
N LYS A 95 -13.24 -0.49 23.54
CA LYS A 95 -14.46 -0.67 22.71
C LYS A 95 -14.54 0.34 21.58
N ILE A 96 -14.13 1.59 21.81
CA ILE A 96 -14.05 2.62 20.77
C ILE A 96 -13.04 2.22 19.70
N ALA A 97 -11.84 1.78 20.08
CA ALA A 97 -10.82 1.30 19.15
C ALA A 97 -11.32 0.11 18.31
N VAL A 98 -12.01 -0.86 18.95
CA VAL A 98 -12.64 -2.00 18.24
C VAL A 98 -13.69 -1.53 17.24
N LYS A 99 -14.50 -0.52 17.59
CA LYS A 99 -15.49 0.02 16.66
C LYS A 99 -14.82 0.68 15.45
N ILE A 100 -13.79 1.49 15.67
CA ILE A 100 -13.02 2.16 14.60
C ILE A 100 -12.37 1.12 13.68
N SER A 101 -11.80 0.04 14.23
CA SER A 101 -11.15 -1.00 13.43
C SER A 101 -12.13 -1.76 12.53
N GLN A 102 -13.42 -1.78 12.87
CA GLN A 102 -14.51 -2.35 12.07
C GLN A 102 -15.04 -1.41 10.99
N GLU A 103 -14.66 -0.12 11.01
CA GLU A 103 -15.03 0.82 9.96
C GLU A 103 -14.43 0.43 8.60
N GLY A 104 -15.01 0.96 7.52
CA GLY A 104 -14.60 0.56 6.17
C GLY A 104 -14.83 -0.92 5.89
N LEU A 105 -15.89 -1.51 6.48
CA LEU A 105 -16.20 -2.94 6.39
C LEU A 105 -15.07 -3.84 6.95
N GLY A 106 -14.36 -3.36 7.98
CA GLY A 106 -13.25 -4.07 8.63
C GLY A 106 -11.88 -3.89 7.99
N ALA A 107 -11.78 -3.18 6.85
CA ALA A 107 -10.48 -2.93 6.22
C ALA A 107 -9.59 -2.00 7.03
N THR A 108 -10.16 -1.04 7.77
CA THR A 108 -9.38 -0.15 8.64
C THR A 108 -8.51 -0.96 9.61
N GLY A 109 -9.10 -1.88 10.36
CA GLY A 109 -8.38 -2.74 11.29
C GLY A 109 -7.43 -3.72 10.59
N ALA A 110 -7.90 -4.36 9.50
CA ALA A 110 -7.09 -5.34 8.78
C ALA A 110 -5.79 -4.75 8.18
N TYR A 111 -5.80 -3.46 7.84
CA TYR A 111 -4.67 -2.75 7.25
C TYR A 111 -4.14 -1.60 8.14
N ALA A 112 -4.37 -1.64 9.46
CA ALA A 112 -3.99 -0.55 10.37
C ALA A 112 -2.51 -0.18 10.28
N SER A 113 -1.62 -1.18 10.15
CA SER A 113 -0.17 -0.95 10.04
C SER A 113 0.28 -0.35 8.72
N LEU A 114 -0.56 -0.33 7.69
CA LEU A 114 -0.19 0.13 6.34
C LEU A 114 0.23 1.60 6.32
N GLY A 115 -0.37 2.43 7.20
CA GLY A 115 -0.02 3.85 7.34
C GLY A 115 1.43 4.12 7.75
N SER A 116 2.09 3.13 8.35
CA SER A 116 3.51 3.20 8.72
C SER A 116 4.45 3.06 7.52
N PHE A 117 3.97 2.52 6.39
CA PHE A 117 4.79 2.22 5.21
C PHE A 117 4.51 3.14 4.02
N THR A 118 3.31 3.73 3.98
CA THR A 118 2.85 4.52 2.85
C THR A 118 1.88 5.61 3.29
N LYS A 119 1.75 6.64 2.46
CA LYS A 119 0.79 7.73 2.62
C LYS A 119 0.04 7.93 1.31
N GLN A 120 -1.03 8.72 1.33
CA GLN A 120 -1.71 9.15 0.11
C GLN A 120 -0.72 9.72 -0.92
N GLY A 121 -1.04 9.55 -2.19
CA GLY A 121 -0.20 10.02 -3.30
C GLY A 121 -0.96 9.99 -4.63
N GLY A 122 -0.25 10.38 -5.69
CA GLY A 122 -0.80 10.43 -7.05
C GLY A 122 0.32 10.69 -8.05
N ALA A 123 1.14 9.68 -8.29
CA ALA A 123 2.29 9.78 -9.19
C ALA A 123 2.30 8.64 -10.20
N PHE A 124 2.56 8.98 -11.47
CA PHE A 124 2.86 8.01 -12.52
C PHE A 124 4.38 7.87 -12.67
N THR A 125 4.90 6.68 -12.41
CA THR A 125 6.34 6.39 -12.49
C THR A 125 6.63 5.53 -13.71
N VAL A 126 7.62 5.94 -14.49
CA VAL A 126 8.04 5.26 -15.72
C VAL A 126 9.47 4.73 -15.55
N PHE A 127 9.67 3.47 -15.94
CA PHE A 127 10.93 2.74 -15.87
C PHE A 127 11.37 2.30 -17.26
N ALA A 128 12.66 2.37 -17.52
CA ALA A 128 13.30 1.76 -18.68
C ALA A 128 14.76 1.45 -18.35
N LEU A 129 15.37 0.55 -19.13
CA LEU A 129 16.81 0.31 -19.03
C LEU A 129 17.60 1.56 -19.46
N PRO A 130 18.79 1.83 -18.90
CA PRO A 130 19.67 2.87 -19.43
C PRO A 130 20.03 2.57 -20.90
N ASN A 131 20.41 3.60 -21.65
CA ASN A 131 21.00 3.38 -22.97
C ASN A 131 22.39 2.77 -22.78
N ASN A 132 22.78 1.87 -23.68
CA ASN A 132 24.16 1.39 -23.79
C ASN A 132 25.05 2.45 -24.42
#